data_AF-A0A0F9F6X8-F1
#
_entry.id   AF-A0A0F9F6X8-F1
#
_cell.length_a   1.000
_cell.length_b   1.000
_cell.length_c   1.000
_cell.angle_alpha   90.00
_cell.angle_beta   90.00
_cell.angle_gamma   90.00
#
_symmetry.space_group_name_H-M   'P 1'
#
loop_
_entity.id
_entity.type
_entity.pdbx_description
1 polymer ?
#
loop_
_entity_poly.entity_id
_entity_poly.type
_entity_poly.pdbx_seq_one_letter_code
_entity_poly.pdbx_strand_id
1 'polypeptide(L)' 'MIYTDGTYLIAEDSKELHIFAQKISLKREWYKANAVIPHYHIQGAVVKKALSNGARKVSTIKLAKIYCKR' A
#
# COMPACT_ATOMS: atom_id res chain seq x y z
N MET A 1 -1.51 -4.87 8.75
CA MET A 1 -2.70 -4.72 7.87
C MET A 1 -2.35 -3.91 6.61
N ILE A 2 -3.08 -4.10 5.49
CA ILE A 2 -2.82 -3.39 4.22
C ILE A 2 -3.81 -2.26 4.01
N TYR A 3 -3.28 -1.07 3.71
CA TYR A 3 -4.05 0.15 3.51
C TYR A 3 -3.80 0.72 2.11
N THR A 4 -4.83 1.31 1.52
CA THR A 4 -4.70 2.01 0.25
C THR A 4 -5.52 3.29 0.17
N ASP A 5 -4.96 4.31 -0.46
CA ASP A 5 -5.66 5.56 -0.80
C ASP A 5 -6.26 5.53 -2.22
N GLY A 6 -6.04 4.43 -2.96
CA GLY A 6 -6.37 4.32 -4.38
C GLY A 6 -5.21 4.68 -5.31
N THR A 7 -4.13 5.24 -4.78
CA THR A 7 -2.89 5.49 -5.51
C THR A 7 -1.70 4.85 -4.81
N TYR A 8 -1.66 4.94 -3.49
CA TYR A 8 -0.60 4.36 -2.68
C TYR A 8 -1.12 3.14 -1.94
N LEU A 9 -0.30 2.09 -1.91
CA LEU A 9 -0.52 0.88 -1.14
C LEU A 9 0.58 0.80 -0.08
N ILE A 10 0.16 0.74 1.18
CA ILE A 10 1.06 0.77 2.32
C ILE A 10 0.69 -0.31 3.34
N ALA A 11 1.62 -0.59 4.24
CA ALA A 11 1.40 -1.44 5.39
C ALA A 11 2.26 -0.99 6.57
N GLU A 12 1.89 -1.46 7.75
CA GLU A 12 2.66 -1.28 8.98
C GLU A 12 4.01 -2.02 8.92
N ASP A 13 4.05 -3.13 8.19
CA ASP A 13 5.22 -3.97 8.01
C ASP A 13 5.53 -4.16 6.51
N SER A 14 6.80 -3.98 6.14
CA SER A 14 7.24 -4.06 4.75
C SER A 14 7.20 -5.49 4.20
N LYS A 15 7.36 -6.52 5.03
CA LYS A 15 7.25 -7.93 4.63
C LYS A 15 5.81 -8.26 4.25
N GLU A 16 4.85 -7.87 5.08
CA GLU A 16 3.42 -8.01 4.78
C GLU A 16 3.04 -7.28 3.49
N LEU A 17 3.59 -6.09 3.27
CA LEU A 17 3.38 -5.32 2.05
C LEU A 17 3.92 -6.07 0.81
N HIS A 18 5.11 -6.67 0.91
CA HIS A 18 5.70 -7.44 -0.19
C HIS A 18 4.93 -8.73 -0.49
N ILE A 19 4.49 -9.46 0.54
CA ILE A 19 3.66 -10.66 0.37
C ILE A 19 2.35 -10.30 -0.33
N PHE A 20 1.70 -9.21 0.11
CA PHE A 20 0.48 -8.74 -0.53
C PHE A 20 0.74 -8.30 -1.97
N ALA A 21 1.83 -7.58 -2.22
CA ALA A 21 2.22 -7.16 -3.56
C ALA A 21 2.43 -8.35 -4.51
N GLN A 22 3.09 -9.42 -4.06
CA GLN A 22 3.22 -10.65 -4.86
C GLN A 22 1.86 -11.27 -5.18
N LYS A 23 0.95 -11.33 -4.21
CA LYS A 23 -0.41 -11.85 -4.39
C LYS A 23 -1.21 -11.10 -5.46
N ILE A 24 -1.05 -9.79 -5.54
CA ILE A 24 -1.73 -8.96 -6.56
C ILE A 24 -0.95 -8.82 -7.87
N SER A 25 0.21 -9.48 -8.00
CA SER A 25 1.13 -9.43 -9.14
C SER A 25 1.75 -8.04 -9.37
N LEU A 26 2.11 -7.35 -8.29
CA LEU A 26 2.87 -6.11 -8.34
C LEU A 26 4.36 -6.37 -8.56
N LYS A 27 4.98 -5.55 -9.40
CA LYS A 27 6.43 -5.58 -9.61
C LYS A 27 7.15 -4.93 -8.44
N ARG A 28 8.26 -5.54 -7.99
CA ARG A 28 9.11 -5.00 -6.93
C ARG A 28 9.72 -3.65 -7.31
N GLU A 29 9.86 -3.36 -8.60
CA GLU A 29 10.35 -2.07 -9.13
C GLU A 29 9.43 -0.89 -8.78
N TRP A 30 8.14 -1.15 -8.52
CA TRP A 30 7.18 -0.11 -8.12
C TRP A 30 7.19 0.17 -6.61
N TYR A 31 8.03 -0.56 -5.87
CA TYR A 31 8.25 -0.34 -4.45
C TYR A 31 9.16 0.87 -4.24
N LYS A 32 8.65 1.88 -3.55
CA LYS A 32 9.44 3.03 -3.10
C LYS A 32 9.97 2.77 -1.70
N ALA A 33 11.15 2.16 -1.64
CA ALA A 33 11.87 1.90 -0.39
C ALA A 33 12.43 3.19 0.25
N ASN A 34 12.90 4.13 -0.58
CA ASN A 34 13.58 5.36 -0.15
C ASN A 34 12.61 6.53 0.16
N ALA A 35 11.34 6.24 0.41
CA ALA A 35 10.36 7.24 0.79
C ALA A 35 10.23 7.30 2.32
N VAL A 36 9.73 8.43 2.85
CA VAL A 36 9.42 8.59 4.28
C VAL A 36 8.54 7.45 4.79
N ILE A 37 7.66 6.93 3.93
CA ILE A 37 6.85 5.74 4.19
C ILE A 37 7.07 4.78 3.02
N PRO A 38 7.58 3.56 3.27
CA PRO A 38 7.72 2.57 2.20
C PRO A 38 6.37 2.18 1.63
N HIS A 39 6.20 2.34 0.32
CA HIS A 39 4.90 2.15 -0.32
C HIS A 39 5.04 1.62 -1.74
N TYR A 40 3.97 1.01 -2.24
CA TYR A 40 3.82 0.71 -3.66
C TYR A 40 2.94 1.76 -4.31
N HIS A 41 3.32 2.17 -5.51
CA HIS A 41 2.44 2.95 -6.38
C HIS A 41 1.55 1.99 -7.17
N ILE A 42 0.23 2.16 -7.05
CA ILE A 42 -0.79 1.35 -7.71
C ILE A 42 -1.77 2.25 -8.46
N GLN A 43 -2.27 1.81 -9.61
CA GLN A 43 -3.21 2.60 -10.41
C GLN A 43 -4.27 1.73 -11.08
N GLY A 44 -5.46 2.33 -11.31
CA GLY A 44 -6.53 1.76 -12.12
C GLY A 44 -6.99 0.37 -11.67
N ALA A 45 -6.77 -0.64 -12.52
CA ALA A 45 -7.21 -2.01 -12.28
C ALA A 45 -6.55 -2.66 -11.06
N VAL A 46 -5.31 -2.26 -10.73
CA VAL A 46 -4.58 -2.81 -9.57
C VAL A 46 -5.24 -2.39 -8.26
N VAL A 47 -5.84 -1.20 -8.21
CA VAL A 47 -6.59 -0.72 -7.04
C VAL A 47 -7.79 -1.60 -6.77
N LYS A 48 -8.57 -1.90 -7.82
CA LYS A 48 -9.72 -2.81 -7.72
C LYS A 48 -9.26 -4.18 -7.21
N LYS A 49 -8.16 -4.70 -7.77
CA LYS A 49 -7.58 -5.98 -7.34
C LYS A 49 -7.13 -5.96 -5.88
N ALA A 50 -6.50 -4.87 -5.42
CA ALA A 50 -6.10 -4.69 -4.03
C ALA A 50 -7.31 -4.68 -3.09
N LEU A 51 -8.35 -3.91 -3.42
CA LEU A 51 -9.59 -3.84 -2.64
C LEU A 51 -10.28 -5.21 -2.57
N SER A 52 -10.39 -5.92 -3.69
CA SER A 52 -10.93 -7.28 -3.73
C SER A 52 -10.09 -8.31 -2.96
N ASN A 53 -8.79 -8.07 -2.77
CA ASN A 53 -7.90 -8.94 -2.00
C ASN A 53 -7.87 -8.60 -0.49
N GLY A 54 -8.72 -7.67 -0.03
CA GLY A 54 -8.81 -7.28 1.37
C GLY A 54 -8.00 -6.05 1.77
N ALA A 55 -7.51 -5.25 0.81
CA ALA A 55 -6.91 -3.95 1.14
C ALA A 55 -7.99 -2.98 1.63
N ARG A 56 -7.69 -2.26 2.71
CA ARG A 56 -8.64 -1.30 3.28
C ARG A 56 -8.44 0.07 2.65
N LYS A 57 -9.49 0.59 2.01
CA LYS A 57 -9.47 1.97 1.49
C LYS A 57 -9.48 2.96 2.66
N VAL A 58 -8.50 3.85 2.70
CA VAL A 58 -8.37 4.89 3.72
C VAL A 58 -7.87 6.18 3.07
N SER A 59 -8.35 7.32 3.53
CA SER A 59 -7.89 8.61 3.02
C SER A 59 -6.43 8.89 3.41
N THR A 60 -5.72 9.62 2.56
CA THR A 60 -4.33 10.07 2.76
C THR A 60 -4.11 10.76 4.10
N ILE A 61 -5.08 11.53 4.59
CA ILE A 61 -5.03 12.20 5.90
C ILE A 61 -4.99 11.18 7.05
N LYS A 62 -5.74 10.08 6.92
CA LYS A 62 -5.77 9.01 7.92
C LYS A 62 -4.46 8.22 7.90
N LEU A 63 -3.85 8.06 6.73
CA LEU A 63 -2.52 7.49 6.59
C LEU A 63 -1.47 8.35 7.28
N ALA A 64 -1.41 9.65 6.98
CA ALA A 64 -0.49 10.56 7.65
C ALA A 64 -0.63 10.52 9.18
N LYS A 65 -1.88 10.40 9.68
CA LYS A 65 -2.16 10.29 11.11
C LYS A 65 -1.73 8.96 11.74
N ILE A 66 -1.76 7.86 11.00
CA ILE A 66 -1.26 6.55 11.46
C ILE A 66 0.27 6.58 11.63
N TYR A 67 0.99 7.33 10.79
CA TYR A 67 2.47 7.35 10.80
C TYR A 67 3.07 8.52 11.59
N CYS A 68 2.43 9.69 11.63
CA CYS A 68 2.90 10.85 12.40
C CYS A 68 2.73 10.66 13.92
N LYS A 69 1.94 9.67 14.35
CA LYS A 69 1.78 9.31 15.77
C LYS A 69 2.86 8.36 16.30
N ARG A 70 3.92 8.10 15.53
CA ARG A 70 5.01 7.23 15.92
C ARG A 70 6.18 8.01 16.50
#